data_AF-A0A5D3A9B3-F1
#
_entry.id   AF-A0A5D3A9B3-F1
#
_cell.length_a   1.000
_cell.length_b   1.000
_cell.length_c   1.000
_cell.angle_alpha   90.00
_cell.angle_beta   90.00
_cell.angle_gamma   90.00
#
_symmetry.space_group_name_H-M   'P 1'
#
loop_
_entity.id
_entity.type
_entity.pdbx_description
1 polymer ?
#
loop_
_entity_poly.entity_id
_entity_poly.type
_entity_poly.pdbx_seq_one_letter_code
_entity_poly.pdbx_strand_id
1 'polypeptide(L)'
;MLDLKYNYLNDSILLSLSELSSLRYLDLSYNRIEGSSHSRGFQWISRLTKLETLVLSGNSLKNSVLLHMRNLSFLKNLRLSDNHLEGRVLHIQGL
;
A
#
# COMPACT_ATOMS: atom_id res chain seq x y z
N MET A 1 -6.56 8.01 11.42
CA MET A 1 -7.00 7.94 10.01
C MET A 1 -6.18 8.95 9.24
N LEU A 2 -5.63 8.57 8.10
CA LEU A 2 -4.89 9.47 7.22
C LEU A 2 -5.39 9.29 5.78
N ASP A 3 -5.88 10.36 5.18
CA ASP A 3 -6.33 10.41 3.78
C ASP A 3 -5.38 11.32 3.00
N LEU A 4 -4.68 10.73 2.02
CA LEU A 4 -3.74 11.40 1.13
C LEU A 4 -4.10 11.13 -0.34
N LYS A 5 -5.37 10.86 -0.63
CA LYS A 5 -5.82 10.67 -2.02
C LYS A 5 -5.51 11.89 -2.90
N TYR A 6 -5.30 11.66 -4.18
CA TYR A 6 -5.05 12.72 -5.18
C TYR A 6 -3.85 13.63 -4.85
N ASN A 7 -2.72 13.03 -4.45
CA ASN A 7 -1.45 13.75 -4.28
C ASN A 7 -0.36 13.23 -5.23
N TYR A 8 0.81 13.86 -5.16
CA TYR A 8 2.04 13.43 -5.82
C TYR A 8 3.06 13.03 -4.76
N LEU A 9 2.95 11.80 -4.26
CA LEU A 9 3.83 11.31 -3.21
C LEU A 9 5.17 10.87 -3.79
N ASN A 10 6.25 11.32 -3.15
CA ASN A 10 7.61 10.87 -3.45
C ASN A 10 8.11 9.88 -2.40
N ASP A 11 9.28 9.32 -2.65
CA ASP A 11 9.93 8.34 -1.78
C ASP A 11 10.11 8.80 -0.33
N SER A 12 10.42 10.08 -0.12
CA SER A 12 10.65 10.64 1.20
C SER A 12 9.37 10.67 2.02
N ILE A 13 8.24 11.08 1.42
CA ILE A 13 6.95 11.14 2.10
C ILE A 13 6.47 9.73 2.45
N LEU A 14 6.55 8.78 1.51
CA LEU A 14 6.17 7.39 1.74
C LEU A 14 6.99 6.75 2.86
N LEU A 15 8.28 7.08 2.96
CA LEU A 15 9.10 6.60 4.08
C LEU A 15 8.62 7.17 5.41
N SER A 16 8.32 8.47 5.47
CA SER A 16 7.84 9.10 6.71
C SER A 16 6.52 8.50 7.19
N LEU A 17 5.68 8.00 6.28
CA LEU A 17 4.46 7.27 6.67
C LEU A 17 4.77 6.02 7.50
N SER A 18 5.93 5.39 7.29
CA SER A 18 6.30 4.16 8.00
C SER A 18 6.55 4.35 9.51
N GLU A 19 6.74 5.59 9.95
CA GLU A 19 6.86 5.95 11.37
C GLU A 19 5.49 6.03 12.07
N LEU A 20 4.40 6.08 11.31
CA LEU A 20 3.04 6.18 11.81
C LEU A 20 2.46 4.79 12.16
N SER A 21 3.21 4.00 12.94
CA SER A 21 2.92 2.60 13.28
C SER A 21 1.56 2.35 13.96
N SER A 22 0.93 3.39 14.50
CA SER A 22 -0.40 3.32 15.11
C SER A 22 -1.56 3.63 14.15
N LEU A 23 -1.29 3.87 12.86
CA LEU A 23 -2.34 4.06 11.86
C LEU A 23 -3.21 2.82 11.72
N ARG A 24 -4.53 3.02 11.73
CA ARG A 24 -5.55 2.00 11.45
C ARG A 24 -6.19 2.16 10.07
N TYR A 25 -6.13 3.36 9.49
CA TYR A 25 -6.69 3.67 8.17
C TYR A 25 -5.70 4.54 7.40
N LEU A 26 -5.42 4.15 6.16
CA LEU A 26 -4.58 4.90 5.23
C LEU A 26 -5.18 4.85 3.81
N ASP A 27 -5.42 6.02 3.23
CA ASP A 27 -5.83 6.16 1.83
C ASP A 27 -4.73 6.85 1.01
N LEU A 28 -4.23 6.12 0.01
CA LEU A 28 -3.21 6.54 -0.94
C LEU A 28 -3.73 6.43 -2.38
N SER A 29 -5.05 6.43 -2.58
CA SER A 29 -5.64 6.32 -3.91
C SER A 29 -5.24 7.48 -4.82
N TYR A 30 -5.10 7.21 -6.11
CA TYR A 30 -4.81 8.23 -7.13
C TYR A 30 -3.52 9.03 -6.86
N ASN A 31 -2.43 8.35 -6.50
CA ASN A 31 -1.11 8.96 -6.24
C ASN A 31 -0.02 8.58 -7.25
N ARG A 32 -0.38 7.88 -8.34
CA ARG A 32 0.56 7.39 -9.37
C ARG A 32 1.70 6.54 -8.81
N ILE A 33 1.46 5.83 -7.71
CA ILE A 33 2.50 5.01 -7.06
C ILE A 33 2.83 3.80 -7.95
N GLU A 34 4.11 3.62 -8.26
CA GLU A 34 4.63 2.47 -9.00
C GLU A 34 5.40 1.53 -8.05
N GLY A 35 5.10 0.23 -8.09
CA GLY A 35 5.70 -0.75 -7.18
C GLY A 35 7.22 -0.92 -7.33
N SER A 36 7.79 -0.56 -8.50
CA SER A 36 9.21 -0.73 -8.83
C SER A 36 9.98 0.58 -9.05
N SER A 37 9.31 1.74 -9.14
CA SER A 37 9.99 3.00 -9.47
C SER A 37 10.80 3.59 -8.31
N HIS A 38 10.63 3.03 -7.11
CA HIS A 38 11.15 3.58 -5.87
C HIS A 38 12.31 2.75 -5.36
N SER A 39 13.39 3.42 -4.94
CA SER A 39 14.66 2.79 -4.51
C SER A 39 14.51 1.70 -3.44
N ARG A 40 13.43 1.75 -2.64
CA ARG A 40 13.09 0.77 -1.61
C ARG A 40 11.74 0.07 -1.84
N GLY A 41 11.13 0.29 -3.00
CA GLY A 41 9.82 -0.24 -3.37
C GLY A 41 8.74 0.09 -2.35
N PHE A 42 7.78 -0.82 -2.21
CA PHE A 42 6.64 -0.68 -1.31
C PHE A 42 6.88 -1.25 0.11
N GLN A 43 8.15 -1.51 0.47
CA GLN A 43 8.51 -2.22 1.71
C GLN A 43 8.10 -1.46 2.98
N TRP A 44 8.03 -0.13 2.92
CA TRP A 44 7.69 0.74 4.04
C TRP A 44 6.32 0.40 4.67
N ILE A 45 5.37 -0.12 3.88
CA ILE A 45 4.03 -0.48 4.37
C ILE A 45 4.09 -1.55 5.47
N SER A 46 5.09 -2.42 5.45
CA SER A 46 5.25 -3.52 6.41
C SER A 46 5.44 -3.07 7.86
N ARG A 47 5.77 -1.79 8.08
CA ARG A 47 5.87 -1.18 9.43
C ARG A 47 4.51 -0.76 10.00
N LEU A 48 3.47 -0.65 9.16
CA LEU A 48 2.12 -0.26 9.58
C LEU A 48 1.33 -1.48 10.07
N THR A 49 1.86 -2.18 11.08
CA THR A 49 1.34 -3.47 11.54
C THR A 49 -0.07 -3.40 12.12
N LYS A 50 -0.52 -2.22 12.59
CA LYS A 50 -1.88 -2.00 13.12
C LYS A 50 -2.90 -1.55 12.07
N LEU A 51 -2.51 -1.50 10.80
CA LEU A 51 -3.37 -0.99 9.73
C LEU A 51 -4.53 -1.96 9.49
N GLU A 52 -5.75 -1.44 9.52
CA GLU A 52 -6.98 -2.22 9.30
C GLU A 52 -7.60 -1.95 7.94
N THR A 53 -7.37 -0.77 7.38
CA THR A 53 -7.86 -0.39 6.05
C THR A 53 -6.76 0.31 5.27
N LEU A 54 -6.50 -0.21 4.07
CA LEU A 54 -5.55 0.32 3.11
C LEU A 54 -6.23 0.51 1.76
N VAL A 55 -6.27 1.75 1.28
CA VAL A 55 -6.81 2.09 -0.03
C VAL A 55 -5.68 2.50 -0.95
N LEU A 56 -5.51 1.77 -2.05
CA LEU A 56 -4.45 1.94 -3.05
C LEU A 56 -5.01 2.02 -4.48
N SER A 57 -6.32 2.22 -4.62
CA SER A 57 -6.97 2.28 -5.92
C SER A 57 -6.42 3.41 -6.81
N GLY A 58 -6.40 3.21 -8.13
CA GLY A 58 -6.00 4.27 -9.07
C GLY A 58 -4.50 4.59 -9.03
N ASN A 59 -3.66 3.59 -8.75
CA ASN A 59 -2.19 3.72 -8.82
C ASN A 59 -1.64 2.84 -9.95
N SER A 60 -0.31 2.76 -10.05
CA SER A 60 0.38 1.96 -11.07
C SER A 60 1.03 0.71 -10.47
N LEU A 61 0.40 0.10 -9.45
CA LEU A 61 0.96 -1.05 -8.74
C LEU A 61 0.90 -2.33 -9.58
N LYS A 62 1.92 -3.17 -9.41
CA LYS A 62 2.02 -4.52 -9.97
C LYS A 62 1.94 -5.55 -8.84
N ASN A 63 1.81 -6.84 -9.18
CA ASN A 63 1.66 -7.93 -8.21
C ASN A 63 2.76 -8.00 -7.14
N SER A 64 3.96 -7.50 -7.42
CA SER A 64 5.08 -7.46 -6.46
C SER A 64 4.73 -6.70 -5.17
N VAL A 65 3.78 -5.76 -5.21
CA VAL A 65 3.35 -4.99 -4.04
C VAL A 65 2.81 -5.88 -2.91
N LEU A 66 2.18 -7.00 -3.28
CA LEU A 66 1.54 -7.94 -2.35
C LEU A 66 2.56 -8.64 -1.44
N LEU A 67 3.81 -8.80 -1.89
CA LEU A 67 4.88 -9.39 -1.08
C LEU A 67 5.20 -8.57 0.17
N HIS A 68 4.96 -7.25 0.12
CA HIS A 68 5.23 -6.34 1.22
C HIS A 68 4.06 -6.23 2.22
N MET A 69 2.89 -6.80 1.90
CA MET A 69 1.69 -6.72 2.73
C MET A 69 1.54 -7.89 3.71
N ARG A 70 2.44 -8.89 3.66
CA ARG A 70 2.38 -10.08 4.52
C ARG A 70 2.40 -9.79 6.02
N ASN A 71 2.99 -8.67 6.43
CA ASN A 71 3.09 -8.28 7.85
C ASN A 71 1.91 -7.43 8.33
N LEU A 72 0.92 -7.15 7.48
CA LEU A 72 -0.27 -6.38 7.83
C LEU A 72 -1.33 -7.29 8.46
N SER A 73 -0.99 -7.92 9.60
CA SER A 73 -1.81 -8.95 10.24
C SER A 73 -3.17 -8.49 10.75
N PHE A 74 -3.40 -7.17 10.85
CA PHE A 74 -4.67 -6.57 11.24
C PHE A 74 -5.48 -6.03 10.05
N LEU A 75 -4.98 -6.18 8.81
CA LEU A 75 -5.63 -5.63 7.63
C LEU A 75 -6.93 -6.37 7.34
N LYS A 76 -8.05 -5.64 7.37
CA LYS A 76 -9.40 -6.17 7.10
C LYS A 76 -9.89 -5.76 5.72
N ASN A 77 -9.51 -4.57 5.28
CA ASN A 77 -9.97 -3.98 4.03
C ASN A 77 -8.78 -3.54 3.18
N LEU A 78 -8.66 -4.13 1.99
CA LEU A 78 -7.65 -3.76 1.01
C LEU A 78 -8.35 -3.42 -0.31
N ARG A 79 -8.16 -2.18 -0.79
CA ARG A 79 -8.69 -1.73 -2.09
C ARG A 79 -7.55 -1.51 -3.07
N LEU A 80 -7.58 -2.26 -4.17
CA LEU A 80 -6.53 -2.29 -5.18
C LEU A 80 -7.06 -2.07 -6.61
N SER A 81 -8.33 -1.66 -6.77
CA SER A 81 -8.91 -1.42 -8.09
C SER A 81 -8.09 -0.44 -8.91
N ASP A 82 -8.19 -0.49 -10.24
CA ASP A 82 -7.55 0.49 -11.12
C ASP A 82 -6.03 0.56 -10.90
N ASN A 83 -5.39 -0.62 -10.85
CA ASN A 83 -3.94 -0.82 -10.85
C ASN A 83 -3.54 -1.80 -11.97
N HIS A 84 -2.24 -1.96 -12.23
CA HIS A 84 -1.68 -2.89 -13.21
C HIS A 84 -1.43 -4.29 -12.61
N LEU A 85 -2.41 -4.81 -11.88
CA LEU A 85 -2.35 -6.15 -11.30
C LEU A 85 -2.72 -7.18 -12.37
N GLU A 86 -1.75 -8.01 -12.80
CA GLU A 86 -1.94 -9.01 -13.85
C GLU A 86 -2.28 -10.39 -13.27
N GLY A 87 -3.11 -11.18 -13.98
CA GLY A 87 -3.48 -12.54 -13.55
C GLY A 87 -4.49 -12.59 -12.39
N ARG A 88 -4.80 -13.80 -11.89
CA ARG A 88 -5.49 -13.93 -10.60
C ARG A 88 -4.54 -13.39 -9.56
N VAL A 89 -4.87 -12.24 -8.95
CA VAL A 89 -4.29 -11.77 -7.68
C VAL A 89 -4.09 -13.02 -6.83
N LEU A 90 -2.84 -13.48 -6.77
CA LEU A 90 -2.54 -14.82 -6.27
C LEU A 90 -3.17 -14.91 -4.91
N HIS A 91 -3.98 -15.94 -4.73
CA HIS A 91 -4.63 -16.37 -3.50
C HIS A 91 -3.63 -16.19 -2.34
N ILE A 92 -3.64 -15.02 -1.69
CA ILE A 92 -2.82 -14.78 -0.51
C ILE A 92 -3.57 -15.52 0.58
N GLN A 93 -3.19 -16.77 0.81
CA GLN A 93 -3.58 -17.43 2.05
C GLN A 93 -3.04 -16.57 3.19
N GLY A 94 -3.93 -15.99 3.99
CA GLY A 94 -3.56 -15.22 5.18
C GLY A 94 -3.42 -13.72 4.99
N LEU A 95 -4.13 -13.11 4.03
CA LEU A 95 -4.84 -11.87 4.39
C LEU A 95 -6.09 -12.25 5.21
#